data_AF-A0A8J2X3I8-F1
#
_entry.id   AF-A0A8J2X3I8-F1
#
_cell.length_a   1.000
_cell.length_b   1.000
_cell.length_c   1.000
_cell.angle_alpha   90.00
_cell.angle_beta   90.00
_cell.angle_gamma   90.00
#
_symmetry.space_group_name_H-M   'P 1'
#
loop_
_entity.id
_entity.type
_entity.pdbx_description
1 polymer ?
#
loop_
_entity_poly.entity_id
_entity_poly.type
_entity_poly.pdbx_seq_one_letter_code
_entity_poly.pdbx_strand_id
1 'polypeptide(L)'
;MDFKVDDDAKAPSAHQLAPSRKAGRQDWELQPTDGFSTPAELYLKAVPDDSSSDGGDGEDTYAALQIGDELPHFKAASTNEKAPVDSREYGENQWLVIVTFCRTYDPVATSELTSLAELQKDFGERRIKILGLAVNTKTTIEKWVSATEELSDVRVEFPIVADSDAVIASTIGMVRHGQPPHPTGVLHASMVLIVNPNNRVEIIQQYPEAVGRNFHEVLRAVDALNMTFLHTHVSCGGNWASGEDVFIWRLNFDSQVFINNDVEPIRAKSLFPRGFVEIKPWFRLAPSPQLEILDAAIDAFDEGTRSQMTDTQASTLASQA
;
A
#
# COMPACT_ATOMS: atom_id res chain seq x y z
N MET A 1 -5.35 -28.65 -26.86
CA MET A 1 -6.43 -27.85 -27.46
C MET A 1 -5.79 -26.54 -27.86
N ASP A 2 -5.65 -26.31 -29.16
CA ASP A 2 -5.07 -25.08 -29.69
C ASP A 2 -6.07 -23.94 -29.50
N PHE A 3 -5.70 -22.94 -28.69
CA PHE A 3 -6.44 -21.69 -28.60
C PHE A 3 -5.99 -20.78 -29.74
N LYS A 4 -6.84 -20.60 -30.75
CA LYS A 4 -6.67 -19.52 -31.73
C LYS A 4 -7.05 -18.21 -31.05
N VAL A 5 -6.09 -17.31 -30.92
CA VAL A 5 -6.32 -15.89 -30.60
C VAL A 5 -6.66 -15.19 -31.91
N ASP A 6 -7.72 -14.40 -31.92
CA ASP A 6 -8.20 -13.66 -33.08
C ASP A 6 -7.39 -12.35 -33.18
N ASP A 7 -6.54 -12.22 -34.21
CA ASP A 7 -5.52 -11.15 -34.33
C ASP A 7 -6.12 -9.73 -34.58
N ASP A 8 -7.44 -9.62 -34.81
CA ASP A 8 -8.12 -8.35 -35.14
C ASP A 8 -8.95 -7.76 -33.98
N ALA A 9 -8.97 -8.39 -32.80
CA ALA A 9 -9.67 -7.86 -31.64
C ALA A 9 -8.77 -6.88 -30.86
N LYS A 10 -8.94 -5.57 -31.07
CA LYS A 10 -8.32 -4.57 -30.18
C LYS A 10 -8.75 -4.82 -28.74
N ALA A 11 -7.75 -5.02 -27.88
CA ALA A 11 -7.93 -5.29 -26.47
C ALA A 11 -8.56 -4.07 -25.77
N PRO A 12 -9.61 -4.26 -24.94
CA PRO A 12 -10.28 -3.16 -24.25
C PRO A 12 -9.38 -2.55 -23.15
N SER A 13 -9.45 -1.23 -22.94
CA SER A 13 -8.73 -0.56 -21.84
C SER A 13 -9.19 -1.03 -20.45
N ALA A 14 -8.47 -0.77 -19.35
CA ALA A 14 -8.88 -1.27 -18.03
C ALA A 14 -10.24 -0.70 -17.59
N HIS A 15 -10.59 0.51 -18.05
CA HIS A 15 -11.91 1.10 -17.85
C HIS A 15 -13.05 0.38 -18.63
N GLN A 16 -12.70 -0.41 -19.65
CA GLN A 16 -13.59 -1.30 -20.41
C GLN A 16 -13.57 -2.75 -19.88
N LEU A 17 -12.48 -3.18 -19.22
CA LEU A 17 -12.38 -4.46 -18.49
C LEU A 17 -13.09 -4.41 -17.13
N ALA A 18 -13.10 -3.26 -16.47
CA ALA A 18 -14.02 -2.97 -15.38
C ALA A 18 -15.43 -2.80 -15.96
N PRO A 19 -16.47 -3.49 -15.46
CA PRO A 19 -17.82 -3.33 -15.96
C PRO A 19 -18.22 -1.85 -15.91
N SER A 20 -18.32 -1.21 -17.09
CA SER A 20 -18.86 0.13 -17.19
C SER A 20 -20.21 0.19 -16.47
N ARG A 21 -20.33 1.09 -15.50
CA ARG A 21 -21.63 1.46 -14.94
C ARG A 21 -22.45 2.02 -16.10
N LYS A 22 -23.46 1.27 -16.54
CA LYS A 22 -24.54 1.64 -17.47
C LYS A 22 -24.28 1.42 -18.97
N ALA A 23 -24.33 0.17 -19.41
CA ALA A 23 -24.99 -0.18 -20.67
C ALA A 23 -25.43 -1.66 -20.67
N GLY A 24 -26.72 -1.91 -20.46
CA GLY A 24 -27.40 -3.12 -20.98
C GLY A 24 -27.10 -4.48 -20.34
N ARG A 25 -26.36 -4.59 -19.23
CA ARG A 25 -26.35 -5.85 -18.47
C ARG A 25 -27.72 -6.02 -17.80
N GLN A 26 -28.47 -7.03 -18.21
CA GLN A 26 -29.60 -7.50 -17.41
C GLN A 26 -29.04 -7.82 -16.02
N ASP A 27 -29.69 -7.30 -14.98
CA ASP A 27 -29.45 -7.75 -13.62
C ASP A 27 -29.63 -9.27 -13.63
N TRP A 28 -28.54 -10.01 -13.47
CA TRP A 28 -28.60 -11.46 -13.37
C TRP A 28 -28.81 -11.77 -11.90
N GLU A 29 -29.99 -12.28 -11.56
CA GLU A 29 -30.16 -12.99 -10.29
C GLU A 29 -29.42 -14.31 -10.41
N LEU A 30 -28.66 -14.66 -9.37
CA LEU A 30 -28.14 -16.02 -9.18
C LEU A 30 -29.32 -16.98 -9.39
N GLN A 31 -29.31 -17.69 -10.52
CA GLN A 31 -30.32 -18.71 -10.76
C GLN A 31 -30.17 -19.74 -9.65
N PRO A 32 -31.26 -20.12 -8.95
CA PRO A 32 -31.19 -21.20 -7.97
C PRO A 32 -30.69 -22.45 -8.70
N THR A 33 -29.42 -22.78 -8.54
CA THR A 33 -28.87 -24.03 -9.06
C THR A 33 -29.35 -25.13 -8.14
N ASP A 34 -30.02 -26.13 -8.70
CA ASP A 34 -30.60 -27.27 -7.99
C ASP A 34 -29.64 -27.82 -6.93
N GLY A 35 -29.90 -27.49 -5.65
CA GLY A 35 -29.17 -28.02 -4.49
C GLY A 35 -28.16 -27.11 -3.78
N PHE A 36 -27.91 -25.88 -4.25
CA PHE A 36 -27.03 -24.95 -3.52
C PHE A 36 -27.81 -23.98 -2.63
N SER A 37 -27.29 -23.80 -1.42
CA SER A 37 -27.85 -22.95 -0.36
C SER A 37 -27.76 -21.47 -0.76
N THR A 38 -28.57 -20.60 -0.16
CA THR A 38 -28.53 -19.15 -0.40
C THR A 38 -27.10 -18.57 -0.23
N PRO A 39 -26.75 -17.40 -0.81
CA PRO A 39 -25.42 -16.80 -0.61
C PRO A 39 -25.01 -16.67 0.87
N ALA A 40 -25.96 -16.39 1.75
CA ALA A 40 -25.75 -16.35 3.19
C ALA A 40 -25.44 -17.75 3.78
N GLU A 41 -26.14 -18.80 3.33
CA GLU A 41 -25.87 -20.18 3.76
C GLU A 41 -24.56 -20.73 3.17
N LEU A 42 -24.18 -20.33 1.94
CA LEU A 42 -22.87 -20.64 1.36
C LEU A 42 -21.75 -19.98 2.15
N TYR A 43 -21.94 -18.72 2.55
CA TYR A 43 -21.00 -18.02 3.43
C TYR A 43 -20.85 -18.73 4.77
N LEU A 44 -21.97 -19.10 5.42
CA LEU A 44 -21.96 -19.84 6.68
C LEU A 44 -21.34 -21.24 6.58
N LYS A 45 -21.42 -21.90 5.41
CA LYS A 45 -20.79 -23.20 5.16
C LYS A 45 -19.31 -23.11 4.78
N ALA A 46 -18.87 -21.97 4.24
CA ALA A 46 -17.49 -21.74 3.81
C ALA A 46 -16.56 -21.30 4.96
N VAL A 47 -17.11 -20.90 6.10
CA VAL A 47 -16.34 -20.65 7.32
C VAL A 47 -15.96 -22.00 7.93
N PRO A 48 -14.67 -22.37 7.96
CA PRO A 48 -14.24 -23.56 8.68
C PRO A 48 -14.58 -23.40 10.16
N ASP A 49 -15.09 -24.46 10.77
CA ASP A 49 -15.35 -24.53 12.22
C ASP A 49 -13.99 -24.42 12.94
N ASP A 50 -13.61 -23.23 13.42
CA ASP A 50 -12.30 -22.93 14.04
C ASP A 50 -12.25 -23.47 15.49
N SER A 51 -12.82 -24.64 15.73
CA SER A 51 -12.96 -25.27 17.06
C SER A 51 -11.76 -26.13 17.47
N SER A 52 -10.61 -26.02 16.80
CA SER A 52 -9.37 -26.65 17.23
C SER A 52 -8.33 -25.61 17.64
N SER A 53 -8.51 -25.03 18.82
CA SER A 53 -7.43 -24.39 19.55
C SER A 53 -6.52 -25.49 20.11
N ASP A 54 -5.62 -26.03 19.29
CA ASP A 54 -4.53 -26.85 19.80
C ASP A 54 -3.40 -25.90 20.23
N GLY A 55 -3.25 -25.78 21.54
CA GLY A 55 -2.14 -25.05 22.16
C GLY A 55 -0.85 -25.83 21.91
N GLY A 56 -0.13 -25.44 20.86
CA GLY A 56 1.23 -25.90 20.59
C GLY A 56 2.24 -24.92 21.15
N ASP A 57 2.98 -25.37 22.15
CA ASP A 57 4.07 -24.64 22.80
C ASP A 57 5.27 -24.45 21.86
N GLY A 58 5.68 -23.19 21.67
CA GLY A 58 7.06 -22.79 21.34
C GLY A 58 7.66 -23.27 20.02
N GLU A 59 7.42 -22.52 18.93
CA GLU A 59 8.32 -22.44 17.77
C GLU A 59 8.09 -21.10 17.05
N ASP A 60 9.16 -20.50 16.51
CA ASP A 60 9.28 -19.10 16.07
C ASP A 60 7.99 -18.47 15.51
N THR A 61 7.35 -17.65 16.33
CA THR A 61 6.18 -16.86 15.94
C THR A 61 6.66 -15.69 15.09
N TYR A 62 6.43 -15.75 13.77
CA TYR A 62 6.50 -14.54 12.94
C TYR A 62 5.44 -13.56 13.47
N ALA A 63 5.89 -12.54 14.21
CA ALA A 63 5.01 -11.49 14.71
C ALA A 63 4.38 -10.77 13.50
N ALA A 64 3.05 -10.59 13.53
CA ALA A 64 2.35 -9.91 12.46
C ALA A 64 2.78 -8.44 12.39
N LEU A 65 3.25 -8.01 11.22
CA LEU A 65 3.67 -6.64 10.93
C LEU A 65 2.59 -5.61 11.35
N GLN A 66 2.97 -4.59 12.11
CA GLN A 66 2.11 -3.52 12.58
C GLN A 66 2.48 -2.17 11.94
N ILE A 67 1.56 -1.21 12.02
CA ILE A 67 1.86 0.18 11.70
C ILE A 67 2.91 0.69 12.69
N GLY A 68 3.95 1.34 12.17
CA GLY A 68 5.11 1.84 12.91
C GLY A 68 6.31 0.90 12.93
N ASP A 69 6.15 -0.36 12.52
CA ASP A 69 7.27 -1.30 12.39
C ASP A 69 8.17 -0.93 11.21
N GLU A 70 9.44 -1.34 11.26
CA GLU A 70 10.31 -1.26 10.10
C GLU A 70 9.86 -2.27 9.05
N LEU A 71 9.87 -1.89 7.76
CA LEU A 71 9.69 -2.85 6.69
C LEU A 71 10.84 -3.89 6.75
N PRO A 72 10.53 -5.20 6.82
CA PRO A 72 11.56 -6.24 6.79
C PRO A 72 12.46 -6.14 5.57
N HIS A 73 13.77 -6.28 5.77
CA HIS A 73 14.73 -6.21 4.68
C HIS A 73 14.67 -7.49 3.84
N PHE A 74 14.57 -7.32 2.53
CA PHE A 74 14.68 -8.42 1.58
C PHE A 74 15.43 -7.98 0.33
N LYS A 75 16.05 -8.95 -0.33
CA LYS A 75 16.69 -8.78 -1.62
C LYS A 75 16.26 -9.91 -2.54
N ALA A 76 15.57 -9.58 -3.62
CA ALA A 76 14.94 -10.60 -4.46
C ALA A 76 14.93 -10.21 -5.94
N ALA A 77 14.92 -11.22 -6.80
CA ALA A 77 14.81 -11.01 -8.24
C ALA A 77 13.44 -10.42 -8.58
N SER A 78 13.40 -9.49 -9.54
CA SER A 78 12.16 -8.87 -9.99
C SER A 78 12.08 -8.78 -11.51
N THR A 79 10.90 -8.46 -12.02
CA THR A 79 10.71 -7.96 -13.39
C THR A 79 11.37 -6.58 -13.54
N ASN A 80 11.60 -6.18 -14.79
CA ASN A 80 12.07 -4.85 -15.22
C ASN A 80 13.44 -4.40 -14.69
N GLU A 81 14.01 -5.11 -13.71
CA GLU A 81 15.33 -4.87 -13.16
C GLU A 81 16.32 -5.98 -13.55
N LYS A 82 17.56 -5.55 -13.82
CA LYS A 82 18.66 -6.48 -14.12
C LYS A 82 19.26 -7.07 -12.85
N ALA A 83 19.31 -6.30 -11.77
CA ALA A 83 19.79 -6.73 -10.47
C ALA A 83 18.61 -7.05 -9.54
N PRO A 84 18.81 -7.90 -8.52
CA PRO A 84 17.82 -8.08 -7.46
C PRO A 84 17.49 -6.74 -6.79
N VAL A 85 16.20 -6.47 -6.60
CA VAL A 85 15.72 -5.31 -5.84
C VAL A 85 16.06 -5.51 -4.38
N ASP A 86 16.75 -4.54 -3.79
CA ASP A 86 16.97 -4.43 -2.35
C ASP A 86 15.90 -3.50 -1.78
N SER A 87 15.08 -4.00 -0.84
CA SER A 87 13.91 -3.25 -0.36
C SER A 87 14.27 -1.92 0.32
N ARG A 88 15.45 -1.83 0.94
CA ARG A 88 15.92 -0.61 1.60
C ARG A 88 16.40 0.42 0.60
N GLU A 89 17.28 0.02 -0.31
CA GLU A 89 17.80 0.91 -1.36
C GLU A 89 16.68 1.38 -2.31
N TYR A 90 15.74 0.48 -2.61
CA TYR A 90 14.62 0.82 -3.49
C TYR A 90 13.68 1.82 -2.84
N GLY A 91 13.35 1.67 -1.55
CA GLY A 91 12.48 2.59 -0.82
C GLY A 91 13.15 3.86 -0.29
N GLU A 92 14.47 3.99 -0.41
CA GLU A 92 15.22 5.07 0.24
C GLU A 92 14.72 6.46 -0.18
N ASN A 93 14.53 7.33 0.82
CA ASN A 93 14.14 8.73 0.69
C ASN A 93 12.82 8.97 -0.07
N GLN A 94 11.98 7.96 -0.25
CA GLN A 94 10.72 8.07 -0.97
C GLN A 94 9.63 7.22 -0.33
N TRP A 95 8.37 7.60 -0.57
CA TRP A 95 7.26 6.73 -0.25
C TRP A 95 7.32 5.46 -1.12
N LEU A 96 7.13 4.30 -0.50
CA LEU A 96 7.11 3.01 -1.16
C LEU A 96 5.74 2.35 -0.97
N VAL A 97 5.08 2.02 -2.07
CA VAL A 97 3.82 1.27 -2.09
C VAL A 97 4.09 -0.14 -2.57
N ILE A 98 3.97 -1.11 -1.66
CA ILE A 98 4.12 -2.53 -1.98
C ILE A 98 2.74 -3.12 -2.22
N VAL A 99 2.52 -3.69 -3.40
CA VAL A 99 1.27 -4.33 -3.81
C VAL A 99 1.52 -5.81 -4.07
N THR A 100 0.90 -6.66 -3.29
CA THR A 100 1.08 -8.12 -3.42
C THR A 100 -0.02 -8.73 -4.28
N PHE A 101 0.28 -9.76 -5.06
CA PHE A 101 -0.67 -10.46 -5.92
C PHE A 101 -0.80 -11.92 -5.47
N CYS A 102 -2.02 -12.38 -5.22
CA CYS A 102 -2.25 -13.75 -4.72
C CYS A 102 -1.83 -14.82 -5.73
N ARG A 103 -2.04 -14.57 -7.02
CA ARG A 103 -1.84 -15.54 -8.09
C ARG A 103 -1.66 -14.87 -9.46
N THR A 104 -0.61 -15.23 -10.20
CA THR A 104 -0.46 -14.87 -11.62
C THR A 104 -1.52 -15.56 -12.48
N TYR A 105 -1.97 -14.93 -13.57
CA TYR A 105 -3.03 -15.43 -14.46
C TYR A 105 -4.41 -15.59 -13.80
N ASP A 106 -4.64 -14.89 -12.69
CA ASP A 106 -5.97 -14.74 -12.07
C ASP A 106 -6.66 -13.47 -12.59
N PRO A 107 -7.98 -13.49 -12.86
CA PRO A 107 -8.70 -12.31 -13.36
C PRO A 107 -8.65 -11.10 -12.42
N VAL A 108 -8.75 -11.30 -11.10
CA VAL A 108 -8.68 -10.19 -10.13
C VAL A 108 -7.27 -9.62 -10.15
N ALA A 109 -6.24 -10.46 -9.98
CA ALA A 109 -4.85 -10.00 -10.00
C ALA A 109 -4.47 -9.29 -11.31
N THR A 110 -4.96 -9.78 -12.46
CA THR A 110 -4.69 -9.19 -13.78
C THR A 110 -5.39 -7.83 -13.93
N SER A 111 -6.62 -7.71 -13.44
CA SER A 111 -7.34 -6.43 -13.41
C SER A 111 -6.67 -5.41 -12.49
N GLU A 112 -6.12 -5.85 -11.35
CA GLU A 112 -5.39 -5.01 -10.42
C GLU A 112 -4.06 -4.56 -11.00
N LEU A 113 -3.28 -5.47 -11.59
CA LEU A 113 -2.02 -5.13 -12.24
C LEU A 113 -2.23 -4.08 -13.34
N THR A 114 -3.28 -4.26 -14.15
CA THR A 114 -3.64 -3.27 -15.18
C THR A 114 -4.00 -1.92 -14.56
N SER A 115 -4.86 -1.90 -13.55
CA SER A 115 -5.31 -0.66 -12.89
C SER A 115 -4.15 0.09 -12.23
N LEU A 116 -3.20 -0.64 -11.63
CA LEU A 116 -2.01 -0.07 -11.02
C LEU A 116 -1.04 0.50 -12.08
N ALA A 117 -0.89 -0.18 -13.22
CA ALA A 117 -0.10 0.31 -14.35
C ALA A 117 -0.67 1.59 -14.96
N GLU A 118 -1.99 1.71 -15.09
CA GLU A 118 -2.63 2.95 -15.55
C GLU A 118 -2.34 4.15 -14.63
N LEU A 119 -2.27 3.91 -13.31
CA LEU A 119 -2.02 4.93 -12.30
C LEU A 119 -0.53 5.16 -12.01
N GLN A 120 0.39 4.42 -12.62
CA GLN A 120 1.81 4.48 -12.28
C GLN A 120 2.41 5.89 -12.47
N LYS A 121 1.89 6.66 -13.43
CA LYS A 121 2.27 8.06 -13.65
C LYS A 121 1.82 8.94 -12.50
N ASP A 122 0.61 8.76 -11.99
CA ASP A 122 0.07 9.52 -10.85
C ASP A 122 0.88 9.25 -9.56
N PHE A 123 1.35 8.01 -9.37
CA PHE A 123 2.29 7.67 -8.30
C PHE A 123 3.66 8.33 -8.51
N GLY A 124 4.19 8.29 -9.74
CA GLY A 124 5.47 8.91 -10.10
C GLY A 124 5.48 10.43 -9.91
N GLU A 125 4.40 11.13 -10.28
CA GLU A 125 4.24 12.58 -10.06
C GLU A 125 4.28 12.97 -8.58
N ARG A 126 3.90 12.04 -7.69
CA ARG A 126 3.98 12.19 -6.22
C ARG A 126 5.30 11.68 -5.63
N ARG A 127 6.25 11.29 -6.49
CA ARG A 127 7.54 10.69 -6.10
C ARG A 127 7.37 9.41 -5.27
N ILE A 128 6.30 8.64 -5.53
CA ILE A 128 6.04 7.36 -4.89
C ILE A 128 6.58 6.24 -5.77
N LYS A 129 7.33 5.31 -5.18
CA LYS A 129 7.76 4.08 -5.85
C LYS A 129 6.72 2.99 -5.64
N ILE A 130 6.41 2.28 -6.72
CA ILE A 130 5.59 1.08 -6.68
C ILE A 130 6.51 -0.13 -6.67
N LEU A 131 6.16 -1.14 -5.88
CA LEU A 131 6.80 -2.45 -5.89
C LEU A 131 5.74 -3.54 -5.87
N GLY A 132 5.66 -4.33 -6.94
CA GLY A 132 4.84 -5.53 -6.96
C GLY A 132 5.50 -6.68 -6.20
N LEU A 133 4.72 -7.61 -5.68
CA LEU A 133 5.20 -8.87 -5.11
C LEU A 133 4.27 -10.02 -5.51
N ALA A 134 4.82 -11.12 -6.01
CA ALA A 134 4.05 -12.32 -6.31
C ALA A 134 4.81 -13.59 -5.88
N VAL A 135 4.08 -14.58 -5.35
CA VAL A 135 4.61 -15.87 -4.90
C VAL A 135 4.76 -16.83 -6.09
N ASN A 136 5.59 -16.41 -7.05
CA ASN A 136 5.87 -17.13 -8.28
C ASN A 136 7.34 -16.91 -8.69
N THR A 137 7.83 -17.72 -9.64
CA THR A 137 9.16 -17.51 -10.21
C THR A 137 9.17 -16.25 -11.09
N LYS A 138 10.35 -15.60 -11.19
CA LYS A 138 10.55 -14.43 -12.06
C LYS A 138 10.04 -14.67 -13.49
N THR A 139 10.38 -15.80 -14.09
CA THR A 139 9.96 -16.13 -15.46
C THR A 139 8.43 -16.26 -15.61
N THR A 140 7.73 -16.79 -14.60
CA THR A 140 6.26 -16.85 -14.62
C THR A 140 5.66 -15.46 -14.54
N ILE A 141 6.21 -14.59 -13.69
CA ILE A 141 5.75 -13.20 -13.53
C ILE A 141 5.99 -12.41 -14.82
N GLU A 142 7.16 -12.53 -15.46
CA GLU A 142 7.47 -11.84 -16.73
C GLU A 142 6.49 -12.21 -17.86
N LYS A 143 6.15 -13.51 -17.97
CA LYS A 143 5.16 -13.97 -18.96
C LYS A 143 3.75 -13.48 -18.64
N TRP A 144 3.39 -13.41 -17.36
CA TRP A 144 2.09 -12.89 -16.94
C TRP A 144 1.98 -11.38 -17.18
N VAL A 145 3.04 -10.62 -16.89
CA VAL A 145 3.14 -9.20 -17.23
C VAL A 145 2.95 -9.02 -18.74
N SER A 146 3.71 -9.75 -19.57
CA SER A 146 3.59 -9.65 -21.04
C SER A 146 2.17 -9.92 -21.52
N ALA A 147 1.53 -10.97 -21.01
CA ALA A 147 0.13 -11.30 -21.35
C ALA A 147 -0.87 -10.24 -20.86
N THR A 148 -0.58 -9.57 -19.74
CA THR A 148 -1.41 -8.48 -19.22
C THR A 148 -1.28 -7.25 -20.12
N GLU A 149 -0.06 -6.88 -20.51
CA GLU A 149 0.18 -5.75 -21.42
C GLU A 149 -0.47 -5.97 -22.80
N GLU A 150 -0.45 -7.20 -23.31
CA GLU A 150 -1.17 -7.58 -24.54
C GLU A 150 -2.69 -7.45 -24.39
N LEU A 151 -3.24 -7.71 -23.20
CA LEU A 151 -4.68 -7.68 -22.91
C LEU A 151 -5.25 -6.26 -22.75
N SER A 152 -4.45 -5.29 -22.32
CA SER A 152 -4.96 -3.97 -21.92
C SER A 152 -4.21 -2.78 -22.51
N ASP A 153 -3.23 -3.00 -23.39
CA ASP A 153 -2.40 -1.96 -24.04
C ASP A 153 -1.76 -0.97 -23.05
N VAL A 154 -1.47 -1.45 -21.83
CA VAL A 154 -0.71 -0.73 -20.81
C VAL A 154 0.71 -1.30 -20.72
N ARG A 155 1.64 -0.52 -20.16
CA ARG A 155 2.99 -0.99 -19.83
C ARG A 155 3.19 -1.00 -18.33
N VAL A 156 3.71 -2.10 -17.81
CA VAL A 156 4.08 -2.25 -16.40
C VAL A 156 5.55 -1.88 -16.27
N GLU A 157 5.82 -0.65 -15.80
CA GLU A 157 7.20 -0.14 -15.69
C GLU A 157 7.83 -0.41 -14.33
N PHE A 158 7.02 -0.59 -13.29
CA PHE A 158 7.52 -0.90 -11.95
C PHE A 158 7.97 -2.37 -11.82
N PRO A 159 8.93 -2.67 -10.93
CA PRO A 159 9.36 -4.04 -10.67
C PRO A 159 8.31 -4.83 -9.89
N ILE A 160 8.18 -6.11 -10.22
CA ILE A 160 7.43 -7.11 -9.46
C ILE A 160 8.41 -8.15 -8.94
N VAL A 161 8.57 -8.23 -7.62
CA VAL A 161 9.44 -9.17 -6.92
C VAL A 161 8.89 -10.59 -7.00
N ALA A 162 9.78 -11.53 -7.31
CA ALA A 162 9.53 -12.95 -7.33
C ALA A 162 9.85 -13.56 -5.97
N ASP A 163 8.82 -14.02 -5.26
CA ASP A 163 8.90 -14.63 -3.93
C ASP A 163 8.55 -16.12 -4.01
N SER A 164 9.32 -16.89 -4.79
CA SER A 164 8.96 -18.28 -5.16
C SER A 164 8.86 -19.25 -3.98
N ASP A 165 9.51 -18.94 -2.86
CA ASP A 165 9.51 -19.70 -1.61
C ASP A 165 8.58 -19.10 -0.55
N ALA A 166 7.84 -18.04 -0.89
CA ALA A 166 6.92 -17.31 -0.01
C ALA A 166 7.58 -16.75 1.26
N VAL A 167 8.90 -16.55 1.26
CA VAL A 167 9.65 -16.07 2.43
C VAL A 167 9.28 -14.63 2.73
N ILE A 168 9.21 -13.77 1.71
CA ILE A 168 8.86 -12.35 1.89
C ILE A 168 7.39 -12.23 2.32
N ALA A 169 6.49 -12.93 1.64
CA ALA A 169 5.06 -12.98 1.95
C ALA A 169 4.82 -13.45 3.40
N SER A 170 5.55 -14.46 3.86
CA SER A 170 5.47 -14.93 5.25
C SER A 170 5.97 -13.86 6.23
N THR A 171 7.09 -13.21 5.92
CA THR A 171 7.72 -12.20 6.78
C THR A 171 6.85 -10.96 6.97
N ILE A 172 6.09 -10.56 5.93
CA ILE A 172 5.15 -9.43 6.03
C ILE A 172 3.74 -9.82 6.50
N GLY A 173 3.55 -11.08 6.94
CA GLY A 173 2.31 -11.54 7.56
C GLY A 173 1.17 -11.93 6.60
N MET A 174 1.48 -12.29 5.34
CA MET A 174 0.47 -12.78 4.37
C MET A 174 0.06 -14.23 4.54
N VAL A 175 0.91 -15.02 5.20
CA VAL A 175 0.67 -16.44 5.41
C VAL A 175 0.19 -16.63 6.84
N ARG A 176 -1.02 -17.19 7.00
CA ARG A 176 -1.60 -17.45 8.34
C ARG A 176 -0.71 -18.47 9.07
N HIS A 177 -0.46 -18.21 10.35
CA HIS A 177 0.30 -19.11 11.21
C HIS A 177 -0.27 -20.53 11.18
N GLY A 178 0.61 -21.53 11.06
CA GLY A 178 0.23 -22.95 10.99
C GLY A 178 -0.37 -23.40 9.67
N GLN A 179 -0.52 -22.50 8.68
CA GLN A 179 -0.91 -22.87 7.33
C GLN A 179 0.28 -22.65 6.39
N PRO A 180 0.88 -23.71 5.82
CA PRO A 180 1.87 -23.50 4.78
C PRO A 180 1.22 -22.76 3.60
N PRO A 181 1.98 -21.95 2.85
CA PRO A 181 1.53 -21.44 1.56
C PRO A 181 0.97 -22.62 0.78
N HIS A 182 -0.23 -22.48 0.20
CA HIS A 182 -0.88 -23.59 -0.49
C HIS A 182 0.12 -24.21 -1.49
N PRO A 183 0.17 -25.54 -1.69
CA PRO A 183 1.17 -26.20 -2.56
C PRO A 183 1.23 -25.66 -4.01
N THR A 184 0.23 -24.87 -4.40
CA THR A 184 0.13 -24.19 -5.70
C THR A 184 0.61 -22.73 -5.69
N GLY A 185 1.13 -22.22 -4.56
CA GLY A 185 1.53 -20.82 -4.37
C GLY A 185 0.38 -19.84 -4.11
N VAL A 186 -0.81 -20.32 -3.78
CA VAL A 186 -1.99 -19.46 -3.56
C VAL A 186 -1.93 -18.85 -2.17
N LEU A 187 -1.92 -17.51 -2.13
CA LEU A 187 -2.11 -16.72 -0.92
C LEU A 187 -3.60 -16.44 -0.72
N HIS A 188 -4.10 -16.60 0.51
CA HIS A 188 -5.51 -16.38 0.83
C HIS A 188 -5.91 -14.89 0.89
N ALA A 189 -4.92 -14.00 0.90
CA ALA A 189 -5.12 -12.56 0.97
C ALA A 189 -4.07 -11.83 0.12
N SER A 190 -4.46 -10.66 -0.39
CA SER A 190 -3.57 -9.68 -0.99
C SER A 190 -3.40 -8.50 -0.03
N MET A 191 -2.28 -7.80 -0.15
CA MET A 191 -1.93 -6.67 0.73
C MET A 191 -1.47 -5.44 -0.04
N VAL A 192 -1.76 -4.27 0.53
CA VAL A 192 -1.06 -3.02 0.22
C VAL A 192 -0.33 -2.58 1.47
N LEU A 193 0.97 -2.38 1.35
CA LEU A 193 1.78 -1.72 2.38
C LEU A 193 2.20 -0.35 1.85
N ILE A 194 1.99 0.69 2.65
CA ILE A 194 2.54 2.02 2.39
C ILE A 194 3.65 2.26 3.40
N VAL A 195 4.86 2.47 2.91
CA VAL A 195 6.08 2.63 3.70
C VAL A 195 6.61 4.03 3.49
N ASN A 196 6.95 4.72 4.57
CA ASN A 196 7.47 6.08 4.54
C ASN A 196 8.96 6.11 4.14
N PRO A 197 9.53 7.29 3.85
CA PRO A 197 10.95 7.46 3.53
C PRO A 197 11.94 6.95 4.60
N ASN A 198 11.49 6.78 5.85
CA ASN A 198 12.27 6.25 6.98
C ASN A 198 12.13 4.73 7.14
N ASN A 199 11.66 4.04 6.10
CA ASN A 199 11.43 2.60 6.08
C ASN A 199 10.45 2.11 7.17
N ARG A 200 9.45 2.92 7.54
CA ARG A 200 8.39 2.56 8.49
C ARG A 200 7.07 2.31 7.78
N VAL A 201 6.37 1.27 8.19
CA VAL A 201 5.04 0.92 7.68
C VAL A 201 4.01 1.90 8.25
N GLU A 202 3.28 2.60 7.39
CA GLU A 202 2.27 3.59 7.79
C GLU A 202 0.84 3.07 7.59
N ILE A 203 0.61 2.27 6.54
CA ILE A 203 -0.69 1.68 6.23
C ILE A 203 -0.50 0.22 5.82
N ILE A 204 -1.39 -0.63 6.34
CA ILE A 204 -1.56 -2.02 5.94
C ILE A 204 -3.02 -2.19 5.54
N GLN A 205 -3.27 -2.56 4.29
CA GLN A 205 -4.59 -2.96 3.82
C GLN A 205 -4.55 -4.44 3.44
N GLN A 206 -5.48 -5.24 3.96
CA GLN A 206 -5.60 -6.66 3.61
C GLN A 206 -6.95 -6.93 2.96
N TYR A 207 -6.92 -7.59 1.82
CA TYR A 207 -8.11 -7.97 1.06
C TYR A 207 -8.12 -9.48 0.84
N PRO A 208 -9.29 -10.14 0.89
CA PRO A 208 -9.39 -11.54 0.48
C PRO A 208 -9.11 -11.66 -1.03
N GLU A 209 -8.61 -12.81 -1.48
CA GLU A 209 -8.28 -13.08 -2.90
C GLU A 209 -9.39 -12.67 -3.89
N ALA A 210 -10.65 -12.84 -3.50
CA ALA A 210 -11.81 -12.58 -4.35
C ALA A 210 -12.16 -11.08 -4.53
N VAL A 211 -11.52 -10.17 -3.80
CA VAL A 211 -11.87 -8.73 -3.80
C VAL A 211 -10.69 -7.89 -4.27
N GLY A 212 -10.84 -7.30 -5.46
CA GLY A 212 -9.85 -6.37 -6.01
C GLY A 212 -9.80 -5.05 -5.24
N ARG A 213 -8.59 -4.50 -5.12
CA ARG A 213 -8.27 -3.26 -4.42
C ARG A 213 -8.62 -2.03 -5.25
N ASN A 214 -8.89 -0.92 -4.54
CA ASN A 214 -9.10 0.38 -5.15
C ASN A 214 -7.82 1.23 -5.05
N PHE A 215 -7.04 1.32 -6.12
CA PHE A 215 -5.79 2.08 -6.12
C PHE A 215 -5.97 3.61 -6.04
N HIS A 216 -7.17 4.13 -6.33
CA HIS A 216 -7.46 5.54 -6.03
C HIS A 216 -7.52 5.81 -4.53
N GLU A 217 -7.97 4.83 -3.72
CA GLU A 217 -7.89 4.95 -2.26
C GLU A 217 -6.44 4.89 -1.78
N VAL A 218 -5.60 4.07 -2.42
CA VAL A 218 -4.16 4.04 -2.12
C VAL A 218 -3.53 5.39 -2.41
N LEU A 219 -3.80 6.01 -3.57
CA LEU A 219 -3.34 7.37 -3.89
C LEU A 219 -3.82 8.40 -2.87
N ARG A 220 -5.12 8.40 -2.54
CA ARG A 220 -5.71 9.31 -1.54
C ARG A 220 -5.07 9.13 -0.17
N ALA A 221 -4.80 7.89 0.22
CA ALA A 221 -4.16 7.56 1.49
C ALA A 221 -2.71 8.05 1.53
N VAL A 222 -1.94 7.90 0.45
CA VAL A 222 -0.58 8.46 0.39
C VAL A 222 -0.60 9.99 0.41
N ASP A 223 -1.54 10.64 -0.29
CA ASP A 223 -1.71 12.10 -0.23
C ASP A 223 -1.98 12.58 1.22
N ALA A 224 -2.83 11.86 1.96
CA ALA A 224 -3.12 12.16 3.36
C ALA A 224 -1.91 11.94 4.28
N LEU A 225 -1.19 10.82 4.08
CA LEU A 225 0.03 10.53 4.83
C LEU A 225 1.07 11.61 4.57
N ASN A 226 1.29 11.98 3.31
CA ASN A 226 2.24 13.02 2.92
C ASN A 226 1.89 14.38 3.56
N MET A 227 0.59 14.76 3.55
CA MET A 227 0.11 15.95 4.24
C MET A 227 0.48 15.94 5.73
N THR A 228 0.20 14.83 6.43
CA THR A 228 0.47 14.73 7.88
C THR A 228 1.95 14.55 8.22
N PHE A 229 2.73 13.99 7.30
CA PHE A 229 4.17 13.82 7.44
C PHE A 229 4.90 15.18 7.33
N LEU A 230 4.50 16.01 6.37
CA LEU A 230 5.08 17.35 6.15
C LEU A 230 4.53 18.40 7.12
N HIS A 231 3.25 18.30 7.47
CA HIS A 231 2.57 19.22 8.36
C HIS A 231 2.10 18.49 9.61
N THR A 232 3.05 18.11 10.45
CA THR A 232 2.84 17.32 11.68
C THR A 232 1.82 17.87 12.69
N HIS A 233 1.38 19.12 12.50
CA HIS A 233 0.37 19.81 13.30
C HIS A 233 -1.05 19.73 12.70
N VAL A 234 -1.23 19.05 11.57
CA VAL A 234 -2.54 18.85 10.92
C VAL A 234 -2.94 17.37 10.90
N SER A 235 -4.22 17.10 10.71
CA SER A 235 -4.75 15.78 10.43
C SER A 235 -5.83 15.83 9.35
N CYS A 236 -5.95 14.73 8.60
CA CYS A 236 -6.94 14.61 7.53
C CYS A 236 -8.24 13.99 8.08
N GLY A 237 -9.38 14.55 7.69
CA GLY A 237 -10.70 14.08 8.12
C GLY A 237 -11.14 12.74 7.49
N GLY A 238 -12.31 12.26 7.92
CA GLY A 238 -12.96 11.15 7.24
C GLY A 238 -13.32 11.51 5.80
N ASN A 239 -12.99 10.63 4.84
CA ASN A 239 -13.14 10.85 3.39
C ASN A 239 -12.34 12.03 2.81
N TRP A 240 -11.36 12.55 3.54
CA TRP A 240 -10.56 13.68 3.07
C TRP A 240 -9.89 13.40 1.72
N ALA A 241 -9.96 14.37 0.82
CA ALA A 241 -9.25 14.39 -0.46
C ALA A 241 -8.29 15.57 -0.55
N SER A 242 -7.27 15.44 -1.40
CA SER A 242 -6.28 16.50 -1.64
C SER A 242 -6.96 17.83 -2.00
N GLY A 243 -6.56 18.91 -1.32
CA GLY A 243 -7.14 20.24 -1.46
C GLY A 243 -8.27 20.57 -0.48
N GLU A 244 -8.83 19.59 0.23
CA GLU A 244 -9.83 19.83 1.27
C GLU A 244 -9.20 20.32 2.57
N ASP A 245 -10.01 21.03 3.37
CA ASP A 245 -9.62 21.54 4.69
C ASP A 245 -9.12 20.43 5.61
N VAL A 246 -8.12 20.77 6.42
CA VAL A 246 -7.49 19.87 7.38
C VAL A 246 -7.89 20.25 8.81
N PHE A 247 -7.78 19.30 9.72
CA PHE A 247 -7.96 19.55 11.14
C PHE A 247 -6.66 19.96 11.80
N ILE A 248 -6.74 20.82 12.79
CA ILE A 248 -5.62 21.12 13.67
C ILE A 248 -5.45 19.99 14.68
N TRP A 249 -4.28 19.35 14.70
CA TRP A 249 -4.03 18.15 15.51
C TRP A 249 -3.01 18.36 16.62
N ARG A 250 -1.71 18.23 16.34
CA ARG A 250 -0.64 18.29 17.36
C ARG A 250 0.09 19.63 17.33
N LEU A 251 -0.20 20.47 18.31
CA LEU A 251 0.47 21.77 18.46
C LEU A 251 1.60 21.74 19.51
N ASN A 252 1.70 20.69 20.33
CA ASN A 252 2.75 20.48 21.33
C ASN A 252 3.32 19.05 21.22
N PHE A 253 4.64 18.94 20.98
CA PHE A 253 5.34 17.64 20.88
C PHE A 253 5.78 17.07 22.24
N ASP A 254 6.00 17.93 23.24
CA ASP A 254 6.62 17.55 24.52
C ASP A 254 5.64 17.15 25.62
N SER A 255 4.34 17.33 25.42
CA SER A 255 3.33 16.98 26.41
C SER A 255 2.65 15.66 26.04
N GLN A 256 2.76 14.66 26.92
CA GLN A 256 1.90 13.45 26.97
C GLN A 256 0.40 13.78 27.15
N VAL A 257 0.05 15.06 27.13
CA VAL A 257 -1.29 15.61 27.31
C VAL A 257 -1.85 15.90 25.93
N PHE A 258 -2.75 15.03 25.45
CA PHE A 258 -3.53 15.17 24.21
C PHE A 258 -4.60 16.27 24.28
N ILE A 259 -4.45 17.25 25.18
CA ILE A 259 -5.44 18.30 25.36
C ILE A 259 -5.12 19.43 24.40
N ASN A 260 -5.86 19.43 23.30
CA ASN A 260 -5.91 20.46 22.26
C ASN A 260 -6.18 21.90 22.77
N ASN A 261 -6.48 22.07 24.06
CA ASN A 261 -7.02 23.30 24.65
C ASN A 261 -5.95 24.31 25.11
N ASP A 262 -4.70 23.90 25.33
CA ASP A 262 -3.67 24.76 25.93
C ASP A 262 -2.68 25.33 24.92
N VAL A 263 -3.06 25.42 23.65
CA VAL A 263 -2.22 26.13 22.68
C VAL A 263 -2.51 27.60 22.83
N GLU A 264 -1.51 28.36 23.27
CA GLU A 264 -1.58 29.81 23.20
C GLU A 264 -2.05 30.22 21.80
N PRO A 265 -3.13 31.02 21.68
CA PRO A 265 -3.65 31.50 20.40
C PRO A 265 -2.58 32.09 19.47
N ILE A 266 -1.43 32.48 20.03
CA ILE A 266 -0.25 32.99 19.35
C ILE A 266 0.40 31.92 18.46
N ARG A 267 0.62 30.69 18.95
CA ARG A 267 1.30 29.62 18.18
C ARG A 267 0.42 29.06 17.06
N ALA A 268 -0.88 28.95 17.29
CA ALA A 268 -1.82 28.55 16.25
C ALA A 268 -1.90 29.61 15.13
N LYS A 269 -1.92 30.90 15.48
CA LYS A 269 -1.91 31.99 14.48
C LYS A 269 -0.61 32.06 13.68
N SER A 270 0.54 31.70 14.27
CA SER A 270 1.79 31.65 13.53
C SER A 270 1.87 30.47 12.56
N LEU A 271 1.33 29.30 12.94
CA LEU A 271 1.35 28.10 12.10
C LEU A 271 0.28 28.14 11.00
N PHE A 272 -0.84 28.83 11.24
CA PHE A 272 -1.93 28.98 10.28
C PHE A 272 -2.14 30.46 9.91
N PRO A 273 -1.25 31.06 9.11
CA PRO A 273 -1.31 32.49 8.78
C PRO A 273 -2.56 32.87 7.96
N ARG A 274 -3.17 31.90 7.26
CA ARG A 274 -4.45 32.07 6.55
C ARG A 274 -5.68 31.99 7.47
N GLY A 275 -5.47 31.78 8.77
CA GLY A 275 -6.51 31.62 9.77
C GLY A 275 -7.04 30.18 9.85
N PHE A 276 -7.89 29.96 10.85
CA PHE A 276 -8.59 28.70 11.09
C PHE A 276 -9.98 28.99 11.68
N VAL A 277 -10.89 28.02 11.53
CA VAL A 277 -12.24 28.07 12.08
C VAL A 277 -12.30 27.15 13.30
N GLU A 278 -12.62 27.73 14.45
CA GLU A 278 -12.88 26.97 15.68
C GLU A 278 -14.38 26.75 15.86
N ILE A 279 -14.83 25.50 15.69
CA ILE A 279 -16.21 25.09 15.99
C ILE A 279 -16.29 24.64 17.46
N LYS A 280 -15.27 23.87 17.88
CA LYS A 280 -15.01 23.49 19.27
C LYS A 280 -13.50 23.52 19.52
N PRO A 281 -13.04 23.62 20.77
CA PRO A 281 -11.61 23.60 21.09
C PRO A 281 -10.84 22.40 20.52
N TRP A 282 -11.50 21.23 20.42
CA TRP A 282 -10.98 20.00 19.85
C TRP A 282 -11.33 19.78 18.37
N PHE A 283 -12.14 20.66 17.77
CA PHE A 283 -12.65 20.56 16.40
C PHE A 283 -12.40 21.88 15.66
N ARG A 284 -11.18 22.04 15.16
CA ARG A 284 -10.69 23.23 14.48
C ARG A 284 -10.28 22.88 13.06
N LEU A 285 -10.76 23.62 12.09
CA LEU A 285 -10.44 23.43 10.67
C LEU A 285 -9.53 24.55 10.18
N ALA A 286 -8.56 24.20 9.35
CA ALA A 286 -7.71 25.15 8.65
C ALA A 286 -7.71 24.84 7.16
N PRO A 287 -7.62 25.86 6.29
CA PRO A 287 -7.45 25.64 4.86
C PRO A 287 -6.22 24.78 4.59
N SER A 288 -6.39 23.78 3.72
CA SER A 288 -5.34 22.82 3.33
C SER A 288 -4.04 23.54 2.97
N PRO A 289 -2.91 23.29 3.65
CA PRO A 289 -1.61 23.76 3.20
C PRO A 289 -1.38 23.39 1.74
N GLN A 290 -0.58 24.15 1.02
CA GLN A 290 -0.17 23.71 -0.31
C GLN A 290 0.60 22.40 -0.13
N LEU A 291 0.13 21.32 -0.76
CA LEU A 291 0.96 20.13 -0.95
C LEU A 291 2.07 20.53 -1.91
N GLU A 292 3.15 21.10 -1.38
CA GLU A 292 4.37 21.20 -2.15
C GLU A 292 4.80 19.77 -2.49
N ILE A 293 5.18 19.55 -3.75
CA ILE A 293 5.91 18.34 -4.12
C ILE A 293 7.08 18.26 -3.15
N LEU A 294 7.39 17.03 -2.71
CA LEU A 294 8.34 16.65 -1.68
C LEU A 294 9.80 17.07 -1.99
N ASP A 295 10.04 18.25 -2.51
CA ASP A 295 11.34 18.74 -2.95
C ASP A 295 12.00 19.53 -1.80
N ALA A 296 11.33 20.53 -1.23
CA ALA A 296 11.90 21.34 -0.15
C ALA A 296 12.05 20.58 1.19
N ALA A 297 11.17 19.61 1.45
CA ALA A 297 11.18 18.85 2.70
C ALA A 297 12.14 17.66 2.69
N ILE A 298 12.36 17.02 1.53
CA ILE A 298 13.43 16.02 1.39
C ILE A 298 14.79 16.69 1.45
N ASP A 299 14.99 17.84 0.77
CA ASP A 299 16.27 18.54 0.83
C ASP A 299 16.63 18.94 2.27
N ALA A 300 15.64 19.41 3.05
CA ALA A 300 15.81 19.70 4.47
C ALA A 300 16.05 18.44 5.34
N PHE A 301 15.45 17.31 4.98
CA PHE A 301 15.66 16.03 5.67
C PHE A 301 17.03 15.42 5.35
N ASP A 302 17.48 15.48 4.10
CA ASP A 302 18.80 15.04 3.64
C ASP A 302 19.92 15.88 4.30
N GLU A 303 19.72 17.19 4.45
CA GLU A 303 20.64 18.07 5.19
C GLU A 303 20.67 17.74 6.69
N GLY A 304 19.51 17.53 7.32
CA GLY A 304 19.40 17.16 8.73
C GLY A 304 20.02 15.79 9.04
N THR A 305 19.80 14.80 8.19
CA THR A 305 20.30 13.43 8.36
C THR A 305 21.81 13.37 8.10
N ARG A 306 22.33 14.08 7.09
CA ARG A 306 23.78 14.23 6.88
C ARG A 306 24.46 14.90 8.07
N SER A 307 23.87 15.97 8.61
CA SER A 307 24.43 16.66 9.78
C SER A 307 24.50 15.75 11.02
N GLN A 308 23.45 14.97 11.28
CA GLN A 308 23.44 14.02 12.40
C GLN A 308 24.42 12.86 12.21
N MET A 309 24.59 12.35 10.98
CA MET A 309 25.59 11.33 10.67
C MET A 309 27.03 11.87 10.82
N THR A 310 27.30 13.12 10.40
CA THR A 310 28.63 13.74 10.59
C THR A 310 28.94 14.00 12.05
N ASP A 311 27.96 14.43 12.84
CA ASP A 311 28.14 14.68 14.28
C ASP A 311 28.34 13.38 15.06
N THR A 312 27.64 12.31 14.69
CA THR A 312 27.79 10.97 15.29
C THR A 312 29.15 10.35 14.93
N GLN A 313 29.63 10.53 13.69
CA GLN A 313 30.96 10.07 13.28
C GLN A 313 32.07 10.89 13.95
N ALA A 314 31.90 12.20 14.09
CA ALA A 314 32.84 13.07 14.81
C ALA A 314 32.90 12.75 16.31
N SER A 315 31.76 12.46 16.96
CA SER A 315 31.73 12.09 18.38
C SER A 315 32.34 10.71 18.62
N THR A 316 32.14 9.77 17.69
CA THR A 316 32.72 8.42 17.76
C THR A 316 34.25 8.48 17.63
N LEU A 317 34.77 9.29 16.71
CA LEU A 317 36.22 9.52 16.54
C LEU A 317 36.84 10.25 17.73
N ALA A 318 36.12 11.20 18.35
CA ALA A 318 36.59 11.91 19.54
C ALA A 318 36.57 11.04 20.82
N SER A 319 35.75 9.99 20.86
CA SER A 319 35.70 9.04 21.99
C SER A 319 36.76 7.94 21.93
N GLN A 320 37.42 7.79 20.77
CA GLN A 320 38.46 6.78 20.52
C GLN A 320 39.89 7.37 20.47
N ALA A 321 40.04 8.67 20.71
CA ALA A 321 41.32 9.40 20.83
C ALA A 321 41.56 9.83 22.29
#